data_AF-A0A950T0A8-F1
#
_entry.id   AF-A0A950T0A8-F1
#
_cell.length_a   1.000
_cell.length_b   1.000
_cell.length_c   1.000
_cell.angle_alpha   90.00
_cell.angle_beta   90.00
_cell.angle_gamma   90.00
#
_symmetry.space_group_name_H-M   'P 1'
#
loop_
_entity.id
_entity.type
_entity.pdbx_description
1 polymer ?
#
loop_
_entity_poly.entity_id
_entity_poly.type
_entity_poly.pdbx_seq_one_letter_code
_entity_poly.pdbx_strand_id
1 'polypeptide(L)' 'MPTEITAKIRVRLSASDAHYGGQLVNGAHMLSLFGDVATELAIICDGDEGLLVAYENVEFLAPIFAGDFVEVVGRVTRIG' A
#
# COMPACT_ATOMS: atom_id res chain seq x y z
N MET A 1 3.44 -19.00 15.61
CA MET A 1 3.20 -17.97 14.59
C MET A 1 1.88 -17.27 14.91
N PRO A 2 1.75 -15.96 14.67
CA PRO A 2 0.48 -15.25 14.80
C PRO A 2 -0.62 -16.00 14.04
N THR A 3 -1.84 -16.01 14.58
CA THR A 3 -3.00 -16.63 13.92
C THR A 3 -3.37 -15.89 12.63
N GLU A 4 -2.95 -14.63 12.48
CA GLU A 4 -3.17 -13.78 11.32
C GLU A 4 -1.94 -12.86 11.13
N ILE A 5 -1.42 -12.75 9.90
CA ILE A 5 -0.30 -11.87 9.56
C ILE A 5 -0.84 -10.66 8.80
N THR A 6 -0.77 -9.50 9.44
CA THR A 6 -1.33 -8.23 8.94
C THR A 6 -0.32 -7.10 9.06
N ALA A 7 -0.39 -6.14 8.15
CA ALA A 7 0.39 -4.91 8.18
C ALA A 7 -0.49 -3.71 7.81
N LYS A 8 -0.11 -2.53 8.28
CA LYS A 8 -0.87 -1.30 8.08
C LYS A 8 0.05 -0.09 7.95
N ILE A 9 -0.24 0.76 6.98
CA ILE A 9 0.31 2.11 6.88
C ILE A 9 -0.85 3.10 6.99
N ARG A 10 -0.68 4.14 7.81
CA ARG A 10 -1.57 5.29 7.83
C ARG A 10 -0.76 6.56 7.68
N VAL A 11 -1.04 7.33 6.65
CA VAL A 11 -0.24 8.50 6.28
C VAL A 11 -1.13 9.62 5.78
N ARG A 12 -0.68 10.87 6.00
CA ARG A 12 -1.27 12.05 5.37
C ARG A 12 -0.55 12.34 4.06
N LEU A 13 -1.29 12.46 2.97
CA LEU A 13 -0.74 12.87 1.69
C LEU A 13 -0.37 14.35 1.75
N SER A 14 0.87 14.65 1.40
CA SER A 14 1.44 15.98 1.36
C SER A 14 1.24 16.64 -0.01
N ALA A 15 1.57 17.92 -0.11
CA ALA A 15 1.52 18.62 -1.40
C ALA A 15 2.54 18.04 -2.42
N SER A 16 3.63 17.41 -1.97
CA SER A 16 4.60 16.78 -2.85
C SER A 16 4.14 15.43 -3.42
N ASP A 17 3.07 14.85 -2.86
CA ASP A 17 2.47 13.61 -3.38
C ASP A 17 1.47 13.90 -4.50
N ALA A 18 1.03 15.16 -4.66
CA ALA A 18 0.20 15.57 -5.79
C ALA A 18 0.98 15.44 -7.11
N HIS A 19 0.32 14.91 -8.12
CA HIS A 19 0.94 14.65 -9.42
C HIS A 19 0.26 15.41 -10.56
N TYR A 20 -1.07 15.54 -10.50
CA TYR A 20 -1.85 16.26 -11.48
C TYR A 20 -2.32 17.62 -10.94
N GLY A 21 -2.78 18.49 -11.84
CA GLY A 21 -3.36 19.78 -11.46
C GLY A 21 -4.54 19.62 -10.49
N GLY A 22 -4.72 20.61 -9.61
CA GLY A 22 -5.79 20.58 -8.60
C GLY A 22 -5.50 19.67 -7.41
N GLN A 23 -4.22 19.46 -7.08
CA GLN A 23 -3.78 18.63 -5.94
C GLN A 23 -4.11 17.13 -6.05
N LEU A 24 -4.46 16.64 -7.24
CA LEU A 24 -4.83 15.25 -7.47
C LEU A 24 -3.59 14.35 -7.43
N VAL A 25 -3.64 13.32 -6.59
CA VAL A 25 -2.61 12.30 -6.43
C VAL A 25 -2.84 11.19 -7.46
N ASN A 26 -1.77 10.67 -8.06
CA ASN A 26 -1.89 9.59 -9.03
C ASN A 26 -2.08 8.23 -8.34
N GLY A 27 -2.62 7.25 -9.06
CA GLY A 27 -2.79 5.89 -8.53
C GLY A 27 -1.47 5.17 -8.23
N ALA A 28 -0.38 5.53 -8.92
CA ALA A 28 0.93 4.93 -8.71
C ALA A 28 1.47 5.18 -7.29
N HIS A 29 1.16 6.34 -6.70
CA HIS A 29 1.50 6.62 -5.30
C HIS A 29 0.85 5.62 -4.34
N MET A 30 -0.41 5.24 -4.59
CA MET A 30 -1.08 4.21 -3.79
C MET A 30 -0.46 2.83 -4.00
N LEU A 31 -0.06 2.50 -5.24
CA LEU A 31 0.65 1.24 -5.52
C LEU A 31 1.97 1.15 -4.75
N SER A 32 2.71 2.25 -4.59
CA SER A 32 3.91 2.27 -3.75
C SER A 32 3.58 1.91 -2.29
N LEU A 33 2.54 2.51 -1.71
CA LEU A 33 2.11 2.18 -0.34
C LEU A 33 1.62 0.73 -0.21
N PHE A 34 1.00 0.18 -1.26
CA PHE A 34 0.61 -1.23 -1.29
C PHE A 34 1.84 -2.14 -1.31
N GLY A 35 2.88 -1.74 -2.06
CA GLY A 35 4.18 -2.42 -2.09
C GLY A 35 4.85 -2.44 -0.72
N ASP A 36 4.90 -1.30 -0.03
CA ASP A 36 5.50 -1.20 1.32
C ASP A 36 4.79 -2.11 2.33
N VAL A 37 3.45 -2.16 2.28
CA VAL A 37 2.67 -3.09 3.10
C VAL A 37 2.97 -4.55 2.75
N ALA A 38 3.13 -4.89 1.46
CA ALA A 38 3.48 -6.24 1.05
C ALA A 38 4.89 -6.64 1.51
N THR A 39 5.86 -5.72 1.45
CA THR A 39 7.21 -5.93 1.99
C THR A 39 7.20 -6.14 3.50
N GLU A 40 6.47 -5.33 4.26
CA GLU A 40 6.30 -5.56 5.71
C GLU A 40 5.69 -6.94 6.00
N LEU A 41 4.69 -7.37 5.22
CA LEU A 41 4.10 -8.71 5.36
C LEU A 41 5.12 -9.82 5.05
N ALA A 42 5.98 -9.65 4.05
CA ALA A 42 7.05 -10.59 3.73
C ALA A 42 8.05 -10.70 4.90
N ILE A 43 8.50 -9.56 5.44
CA ILE A 43 9.42 -9.51 6.58
C ILE A 43 8.82 -10.23 7.79
N ILE A 44 7.53 -10.00 8.08
CA ILE A 44 6.85 -10.70 9.19
C ILE A 44 6.74 -12.21 8.92
N CYS A 45 6.55 -12.61 7.66
CA CYS A 45 6.38 -14.00 7.24
C CYS A 45 7.66 -14.83 7.36
N ASP A 46 8.78 -14.34 6.81
CA ASP A 46 10.01 -15.13 6.67
C ASP A 46 11.30 -14.37 6.96
N GLY A 47 11.21 -13.09 7.33
CA GLY A 47 12.36 -12.26 7.68
C GLY A 47 13.09 -11.63 6.50
N ASP A 48 12.54 -11.72 5.29
CA ASP A 48 13.08 -11.09 4.07
C ASP A 48 12.09 -10.07 3.50
N GLU A 49 12.59 -9.08 2.75
CA GLU A 49 11.75 -8.04 2.12
C GLU A 49 10.85 -8.60 1.00
N GLY A 50 11.25 -9.74 0.42
CA GLY A 50 10.58 -10.34 -0.72
C GLY A 50 10.64 -9.48 -1.99
N LEU A 51 10.06 -9.99 -3.08
CA LEU A 51 9.89 -9.24 -4.32
C LEU A 51 8.44 -9.38 -4.78
N LEU A 52 7.74 -8.25 -4.89
CA LEU A 52 6.36 -8.22 -5.36
C LEU A 52 6.30 -8.62 -6.84
N VAL A 53 5.76 -9.81 -7.12
CA VAL A 53 5.73 -10.36 -8.48
C VAL A 53 4.67 -9.70 -9.36
N ALA A 54 3.44 -9.56 -8.84
CA ALA A 54 2.31 -9.03 -9.59
C ALA A 54 1.16 -8.61 -8.68
N TYR A 55 0.26 -7.80 -9.24
CA TYR A 55 -1.10 -7.63 -8.73
C TYR A 55 -2.06 -8.46 -9.58
N GLU A 56 -3.05 -9.09 -8.96
CA GLU A 56 -4.12 -9.76 -9.70
C GLU A 56 -5.14 -8.75 -10.24
N ASN A 57 -5.55 -7.78 -9.41
CA ASN A 57 -6.47 -6.71 -9.78
C ASN A 57 -6.19 -5.46 -8.93
N VAL A 58 -6.33 -4.28 -9.54
CA VAL A 58 -6.30 -2.98 -8.87
C VAL A 58 -7.39 -2.08 -9.47
N GLU A 59 -8.24 -1.52 -8.62
CA GLU A 59 -9.32 -0.61 -9.03
C GLU A 59 -9.20 0.74 -8.30
N PHE A 60 -9.20 1.84 -9.04
CA PHE A 60 -9.20 3.19 -8.50
C PHE A 60 -10.62 3.73 -8.44
N LEU A 61 -11.28 3.49 -7.30
CA LEU A 61 -12.72 3.75 -7.13
C LEU A 61 -13.06 5.21 -6.78
N ALA A 62 -12.09 5.96 -6.24
CA ALA A 62 -12.26 7.35 -5.85
C ALA A 62 -10.95 8.14 -6.08
N PRO A 63 -11.03 9.44 -6.43
CA PRO A 63 -9.86 10.31 -6.48
C PRO A 63 -9.35 10.60 -5.06
N ILE A 64 -8.05 10.85 -4.94
CA ILE A 64 -7.38 11.18 -3.68
C ILE A 64 -6.55 12.44 -3.89
N PHE A 65 -6.51 13.32 -2.89
CA PHE A 65 -5.90 14.63 -3.00
C PHE A 65 -4.85 14.87 -1.90
N ALA A 66 -3.94 15.80 -2.15
CA ALA A 66 -3.05 16.28 -1.11
C ALA A 66 -3.87 16.82 0.07
N GLY A 67 -3.50 16.39 1.28
CA GLY A 67 -4.20 16.69 2.52
C GLY A 67 -5.02 15.53 3.08
N ASP A 68 -5.40 14.57 2.23
CA ASP A 68 -6.14 13.38 2.65
C ASP A 68 -5.29 12.50 3.58
N PHE A 69 -5.97 11.82 4.51
CA PHE A 69 -5.37 10.73 5.29
C PHE A 69 -5.82 9.41 4.69
N VAL A 70 -4.86 8.60 4.27
CA VAL A 70 -5.11 7.27 3.72
C VAL A 70 -4.65 6.20 4.69
N GLU A 71 -5.34 5.06 4.68
CA GLU A 71 -4.96 3.86 5.39
C GLU A 71 -4.87 2.71 4.38
N VAL A 72 -3.72 2.04 4.34
CA VAL A 72 -3.49 0.83 3.55
C VAL A 72 -3.36 -0.33 4.53
N VAL A 73 -4.18 -1.37 4.35
CA VAL A 73 -4.19 -2.56 5.22
C VAL A 73 -3.97 -3.78 4.35
N GLY A 74 -3.01 -4.61 4.73
CA GLY A 74 -2.71 -5.87 4.06
C GLY A 74 -2.79 -7.05 5.02
N ARG A 75 -3.08 -8.22 4.46
CA ARG A 75 -3.10 -9.49 5.19
C ARG A 75 -2.66 -10.62 4.29
N VAL A 76 -1.86 -11.54 4.83
CA VAL A 76 -1.51 -12.78 4.14
C VAL A 76 -2.73 -13.71 4.10
N THR A 77 -3.16 -14.10 2.90
CA THR A 77 -4.29 -15.01 2.70
C THR A 77 -3.84 -16.47 2.57
N ARG A 78 -2.62 -16.72 2.07
CA ARG A 78 -2.04 -18.04 1.86
C ARG A 78 -0.52 -17.95 1.82
N ILE A 79 0.14 -18.98 2.34
CA ILE A 79 1.60 -19.19 2.25
C ILE A 79 1.82 -20.51 1.48
N GLY A 80 2.75 -20.53 0.53
CA GLY A 80 3.15 -21.73 -0.22
C GLY A 80 3.14 -21.59 -1.73
#